data_AF-A0A2V8CDE1-F1
#
_entry.id   AF-A0A2V8CDE1-F1
#
_cell.length_a   1.000
_cell.length_b   1.000
_cell.length_c   1.000
_cell.angle_alpha   90.00
_cell.angle_beta   90.00
_cell.angle_gamma   90.00
#
_symmetry.space_group_name_H-M   'P 1'
#
loop_
_entity.id
_entity.type
_entity.pdbx_description
1 polymer ?
#
loop_
_entity_poly.entity_id
_entity_poly.type
_entity_poly.pdbx_seq_one_letter_code
_entity_poly.pdbx_strand_id
1 'polypeptide(L)' 'RKVRVIELRFFAGLTVEETAEVLDVSPDTVARDWRMARTWLLRELDRR' A
#
# COMPACT_ATOMS: atom_id res chain seq x y z
N ARG A 1 -8.45 -0.74 -4.00
CA ARG A 1 -7.08 -0.23 -4.26
C ARG A 1 -6.10 -0.51 -3.12
N LYS A 2 -6.45 -0.25 -1.85
CA LYS A 2 -5.56 -0.47 -0.67
C LYS A 2 -4.97 -1.88 -0.54
N VAL A 3 -5.75 -2.92 -0.85
CA VAL A 3 -5.27 -4.32 -0.84
C VAL A 3 -4.15 -4.53 -1.87
N ARG A 4 -4.35 -4.07 -3.11
CA ARG A 4 -3.30 -4.13 -4.17
C ARG A 4 -2.03 -3.39 -3.78
N VAL A 5 -2.13 -2.24 -3.10
CA VAL A 5 -0.95 -1.52 -2.61
C VAL A 5 -0.20 -2.32 -1.55
N ILE A 6 -0.90 -3.04 -0.66
CA ILE A 6 -0.27 -3.96 0.30
C ILE A 6 0.39 -5.14 -0.42
N GLU A 7 -0.31 -5.79 -1.35
CA GLU A 7 0.21 -6.90 -2.15
C GLU A 7 1.53 -6.53 -2.82
N LEU A 8 1.53 -5.41 -3.55
CA LEU A 8 2.69 -4.96 -4.32
C LEU A 8 3.83 -4.49 -3.43
N ARG A 9 3.56 -3.68 -2.39
CA ARG A 9 4.63 -3.12 -1.54
C ARG A 9 5.18 -4.08 -0.52
N PHE A 10 4.36 -4.98 0.02
CA PHE A 10 4.73 -5.82 1.15
C PHE A 10 5.08 -7.25 0.73
N PHE A 11 4.33 -7.81 -0.23
CA PHE A 11 4.55 -9.19 -0.69
C PHE A 11 5.41 -9.26 -1.96
N ALA A 12 5.21 -8.35 -2.91
CA ALA A 12 6.04 -8.28 -4.13
C ALA A 12 7.31 -7.42 -3.96
N GLY A 13 7.43 -6.66 -2.86
CA GLY A 13 8.63 -5.86 -2.53
C GLY A 13 8.82 -4.59 -3.36
N LEU A 14 7.79 -4.13 -4.07
CA LEU A 14 7.89 -2.96 -4.96
C LEU A 14 7.99 -1.64 -4.20
N THR A 15 8.68 -0.68 -4.82
CA THR A 15 8.76 0.73 -4.39
C THR A 15 7.44 1.48 -4.66
N VAL A 16 7.36 2.76 -4.23
CA VAL A 16 6.13 3.55 -4.39
C VAL A 16 5.94 3.87 -5.87
N GLU A 17 7.04 4.15 -6.54
CA GLU A 17 7.20 4.50 -7.94
C GLU A 17 6.82 3.32 -8.83
N GLU A 18 7.40 2.14 -8.61
CA GLU A 18 7.03 0.92 -9.35
C GLU A 18 5.57 0.53 -9.11
N THR A 19 5.09 0.66 -7.87
CA THR A 19 3.67 0.40 -7.57
C THR A 19 2.77 1.39 -8.31
N ALA A 20 3.16 2.66 -8.41
CA ALA A 20 2.40 3.69 -9.12
C ALA A 20 2.30 3.40 -10.61
N GLU A 21 3.40 2.94 -11.23
CA GLU A 21 3.42 2.48 -12.62
C GLU A 21 2.49 1.28 -12.84
N VAL A 22 2.57 0.24 -11.98
CA VAL A 22 1.72 -0.95 -12.09
C VAL A 22 0.22 -0.64 -11.88
N LEU A 23 -0.08 0.35 -11.04
CA LEU A 23 -1.45 0.72 -10.69
C LEU A 23 -2.04 1.82 -11.58
N ASP A 24 -1.23 2.39 -12.48
CA ASP A 24 -1.53 3.54 -13.33
C ASP A 24 -2.12 4.72 -12.54
N VAL A 25 -1.37 5.17 -11.53
CA VAL A 25 -1.72 6.31 -10.67
C VAL A 25 -0.48 7.11 -10.30
N SER A 26 -0.66 8.29 -9.71
CA SER A 26 0.49 9.05 -9.19
C SER A 26 1.14 8.36 -7.96
N PRO A 27 2.47 8.50 -7.79
CA PRO A 27 3.18 8.07 -6.57
C PRO A 27 2.54 8.59 -5.28
N ASP A 28 2.05 9.83 -5.29
CA ASP A 28 1.31 10.43 -4.16
C ASP A 28 0.03 9.68 -3.79
N THR A 29 -0.66 9.14 -4.79
CA THR A 29 -1.86 8.31 -4.58
C THR A 29 -1.48 7.02 -3.88
N VAL A 30 -0.40 6.36 -4.33
CA VAL A 30 0.14 5.15 -3.69
C VAL A 30 0.60 5.44 -2.26
N ALA A 31 1.34 6.52 -2.02
CA ALA A 31 1.83 6.87 -0.69
C ALA A 31 0.68 7.12 0.30
N ARG A 32 -0.40 7.79 -0.15
CA ARG A 32 -1.60 8.04 0.66
C ARG A 32 -2.35 6.75 0.96
N ASP A 33 -2.53 5.90 -0.04
CA ASP A 33 -3.19 4.60 0.14
C ASP A 33 -2.38 3.67 1.05
N TRP A 34 -1.06 3.65 0.89
CA TRP A 34 -0.12 2.89 1.73
C TRP A 34 -0.20 3.29 3.19
N ARG A 35 -0.22 4.61 3.48
CA ARG A 35 -0.35 5.11 4.85
C ARG A 35 -1.64 4.62 5.51
N MET A 36 -2.78 4.76 4.82
CA MET A 36 -4.07 4.28 5.34
C MET A 36 -4.07 2.76 5.53
N ALA A 37 -3.51 2.02 4.57
CA ALA A 37 -3.45 0.57 4.60
C ALA A 37 -2.62 0.05 5.78
N ARG A 38 -1.46 0.67 6.04
CA ARG A 38 -0.60 0.35 7.18
C ARG A 38 -1.27 0.67 8.51
N THR A 39 -1.95 1.82 8.64
CA THR A 39 -2.70 2.17 9.85
C THR A 39 -3.84 1.18 10.12
N TRP A 40 -4.59 0.78 9.08
CA TRP A 40 -5.64 -0.22 9.22
C TRP A 40 -5.08 -1.59 9.65
N LEU A 41 -4.00 -2.05 9.00
CA LEU A 41 -3.38 -3.34 9.33
C LEU A 41 -2.86 -3.37 10.77
N LEU A 42 -2.19 -2.30 11.22
CA LEU A 42 -1.72 -2.21 12.60
C LEU A 42 -2.87 -2.29 13.60
N ARG A 43 -3.99 -1.61 13.35
CA ARG A 43 -5.18 -1.69 14.21
C ARG A 43 -5.78 -3.09 14.26
N GLU A 44 -5.79 -3.80 13.13
CA GLU A 44 -6.33 -5.16 13.09
C GLU A 44 -5.41 -6.17 13.81
N LEU A 45 -4.09 -5.97 13.75
CA LEU A 45 -3.12 -6.78 14.48
C LEU A 45 -3.16 -6.53 15.99
N ASP A 46 -3.38 -5.27 16.40
CA ASP A 46 -3.47 -4.85 17.81
C ASP A 46 -4.78 -5.31 18.49
N ARG A 47 -5.78 -5.67 17.70
CA ARG A 47 -7.08 -6.17 18.17
C ARG A 47 -7.05 -7.63 18.67
N ARG A 48 -5.86 -8.23 18.79
CA ARG A 48 -5.64 -9.63 19.20
C ARG A 48 -5.32 -9.77 20.68
#